data_AF-A0A919JI73-F1
#
_entry.id   AF-A0A919JI73-F1
#
_cell.length_a   1.000
_cell.length_b   1.000
_cell.length_c   1.000
_cell.angle_alpha   90.00
_cell.angle_beta   90.00
_cell.angle_gamma   90.00
#
_symmetry.space_group_name_H-M   'P 1'
#
loop_
_entity.id
_entity.type
_entity.pdbx_description
1 polymer ?
#
loop_
_entity_poly.entity_id
_entity_poly.type
_entity_poly.pdbx_seq_one_letter_code
_entity_poly.pdbx_strand_id
1 'polypeptide(L)'
;MPVDNGPPPLIDSASSIETDIKAMEEFAATLANEVQKGYDPHLQQVIPAMMTELPAANSDFPELQSFLQLHHDAQQQTFCNTFNFRDGTHHFAVVAKSISEEYASSDAFAQAKVRDVTDGFEAASDPLRSETAAGENS
;
A
#
# COMPACT_ATOMS: atom_id res chain seq x y z
N MET A 1 21.49 40.32 -15.85
CA MET A 1 20.40 39.47 -16.38
C MET A 1 19.45 39.19 -15.23
N PRO A 2 18.13 39.42 -15.34
CA PRO A 2 17.19 38.96 -14.33
C PRO A 2 17.10 37.42 -14.40
N VAL A 3 17.07 36.76 -13.24
CA VAL A 3 16.75 35.34 -13.14
C VAL A 3 15.25 35.18 -13.27
N ASP A 4 14.81 34.54 -14.34
CA ASP A 4 13.43 34.15 -14.55
C ASP A 4 13.09 33.03 -13.54
N ASN A 5 12.37 33.39 -12.47
CA ASN A 5 11.77 32.43 -11.53
C ASN A 5 10.41 31.98 -12.05
N GLY A 6 10.38 31.47 -13.29
CA GLY A 6 9.21 30.81 -13.84
C GLY A 6 8.80 29.60 -12.98
N PRO A 7 7.51 29.20 -13.00
CA PRO A 7 7.04 28.07 -12.22
C PRO A 7 7.84 26.81 -12.60
N PRO A 8 8.22 25.96 -11.62
CA PRO A 8 9.01 24.78 -11.89
C PRO A 8 8.31 23.90 -12.94
N PRO A 9 9.09 23.23 -13.82
CA PRO A 9 8.52 22.44 -14.91
C PRO A 9 7.61 21.33 -14.35
N LEU A 10 6.32 21.39 -14.69
CA LEU A 10 5.26 20.49 -14.25
C LEU A 10 5.37 19.05 -14.80
N ILE A 11 6.36 18.77 -15.65
CA ILE A 11 6.31 17.64 -16.59
C ILE A 11 7.02 16.38 -16.06
N ASP A 12 7.92 16.51 -15.07
CA ASP A 12 8.65 15.35 -14.51
C ASP A 12 8.03 14.79 -13.22
N SER A 13 7.27 15.60 -12.49
CA SER A 13 6.75 15.23 -11.17
C SER A 13 5.63 14.19 -11.25
N ALA A 14 4.75 14.29 -12.25
CA ALA A 14 3.62 13.37 -12.42
C ALA A 14 4.10 11.95 -12.79
N SER A 15 5.09 11.84 -13.68
CA SER A 15 5.69 10.54 -14.05
C SER A 15 6.43 9.88 -12.87
N SER A 16 7.09 10.67 -12.02
CA SER A 16 7.72 10.17 -10.80
C SER A 16 6.66 9.63 -9.82
N ILE A 17 5.59 10.38 -9.57
CA ILE A 17 4.53 9.98 -8.64
C ILE A 17 3.83 8.70 -9.12
N GLU A 18 3.50 8.59 -10.41
CA GLU A 18 2.88 7.39 -10.96
C GLU A 18 3.79 6.16 -10.83
N THR A 19 5.10 6.35 -11.07
CA THR A 19 6.10 5.28 -10.90
C THR A 19 6.22 4.86 -9.44
N ASP A 20 6.23 5.81 -8.52
CA ASP A 20 6.32 5.55 -7.08
C ASP A 20 5.06 4.83 -6.56
N ILE A 21 3.87 5.15 -7.07
CA ILE A 21 2.61 4.48 -6.70
C ILE A 21 2.60 3.04 -7.21
N LYS A 22 3.02 2.79 -8.46
CA LYS A 22 3.15 1.42 -8.99
C LYS A 22 4.16 0.60 -8.20
N ALA A 23 5.31 1.19 -7.86
CA ALA A 23 6.32 0.53 -7.03
C ALA A 23 5.78 0.20 -5.62
N MET A 24 5.00 1.10 -5.02
CA MET A 24 4.36 0.89 -3.73
C MET A 24 3.30 -0.22 -3.79
N GLU A 25 2.51 -0.29 -4.87
CA GLU A 25 1.53 -1.35 -5.09
C GLU A 25 2.19 -2.72 -5.27
N GLU A 26 3.22 -2.81 -6.12
CA GLU A 26 3.98 -4.05 -6.33
C GLU A 26 4.61 -4.53 -5.02
N PHE A 27 5.26 -3.62 -4.28
CA PHE A 27 5.84 -3.93 -2.99
C PHE A 27 4.80 -4.45 -1.99
N ALA A 28 3.64 -3.78 -1.87
CA ALA A 28 2.55 -4.20 -1.01
C ALA A 28 2.00 -5.59 -1.39
N ALA A 29 1.84 -5.84 -2.69
CA ALA A 29 1.38 -7.13 -3.20
C ALA A 29 2.39 -8.25 -2.91
N THR A 30 3.69 -7.99 -3.10
CA THR A 30 4.76 -8.92 -2.72
C THR A 30 4.71 -9.22 -1.23
N LEU A 31 4.65 -8.19 -0.38
CA LEU A 31 4.58 -8.32 1.08
C LEU A 31 3.40 -9.18 1.53
N ALA A 32 2.21 -8.91 0.99
CA ALA A 32 1.00 -9.66 1.30
C ALA A 32 1.12 -11.13 0.86
N ASN A 33 1.72 -11.38 -0.31
CA ASN A 33 1.95 -12.74 -0.80
C ASN A 33 2.89 -13.52 0.12
N GLU A 34 3.94 -12.86 0.59
CA GLU A 34 5.00 -13.45 1.40
C GLU A 34 4.49 -13.77 2.82
N VAL A 35 3.66 -12.90 3.38
CA VAL A 35 2.91 -13.20 4.62
C VAL A 35 2.00 -14.41 4.43
N GLN A 36 1.15 -14.40 3.38
CA GLN A 36 0.13 -15.43 3.20
C GLN A 36 0.71 -16.81 2.84
N LYS A 37 1.76 -16.86 2.01
CA LYS A 37 2.34 -18.12 1.52
C LYS A 37 3.54 -18.60 2.32
N GLY A 38 4.30 -17.66 2.89
CA GLY A 38 5.48 -17.97 3.71
C GLY A 38 5.13 -17.99 5.18
N TYR A 39 4.75 -16.84 5.73
CA TYR A 39 4.69 -16.65 7.17
C TYR A 39 3.51 -17.39 7.84
N ASP A 40 2.30 -17.28 7.29
CA ASP A 40 1.08 -17.83 7.88
C ASP A 40 1.09 -19.36 8.06
N PRO A 41 1.51 -20.18 7.06
CA PRO A 41 1.59 -21.64 7.22
C PRO A 41 2.57 -22.08 8.31
N HIS A 42 3.64 -21.31 8.53
CA HIS A 42 4.66 -21.63 9.52
C HIS A 42 4.29 -21.14 10.93
N LEU A 43 3.52 -20.05 11.05
CA LEU A 43 2.97 -19.59 12.33
C LEU A 43 2.18 -20.69 13.06
N GLN A 44 1.32 -21.41 12.34
CA GLN A 44 0.53 -22.52 12.90
C GLN A 44 1.40 -23.62 13.53
N GLN A 45 2.64 -23.80 13.04
CA GLN A 45 3.59 -24.80 13.54
C GLN A 45 4.46 -24.25 14.67
N VAL A 46 4.84 -22.97 14.59
CA VAL A 46 5.76 -22.33 15.53
C VAL A 46 5.05 -21.90 16.82
N ILE A 47 3.81 -21.41 16.74
CA ILE A 47 3.05 -20.94 17.92
C ILE A 47 2.93 -22.04 18.99
N PRO A 48 2.51 -23.29 18.67
CA PRO A 48 2.38 -24.34 19.69
C PRO A 48 3.73 -24.67 20.35
N ALA A 49 4.81 -24.68 19.57
CA ALA A 49 6.16 -24.91 20.09
C ALA A 49 6.61 -23.76 21.02
N MET A 50 6.31 -22.51 20.64
CA MET A 50 6.64 -21.34 21.45
C MET A 50 5.80 -21.22 22.72
N MET A 51 4.57 -21.71 22.71
CA MET A 51 3.62 -21.66 23.83
C MET A 51 3.55 -22.97 24.62
N THR A 52 4.50 -23.89 24.40
CA THR A 52 4.56 -25.12 25.18
C THR A 52 4.84 -24.77 26.64
N GLU A 53 3.88 -25.07 27.52
CA GLU A 53 4.04 -24.88 28.95
C GLU A 53 5.10 -25.84 29.50
N LEU A 54 6.08 -25.28 30.20
CA LEU A 54 7.07 -26.06 30.92
C LEU A 54 6.53 -26.44 32.30
N PRO A 55 6.89 -27.63 32.83
CA PRO A 55 6.50 -28.03 34.18
C PRO A 55 6.98 -27.01 35.22
N ALA A 56 6.21 -26.84 36.30
CA ALA A 56 6.62 -25.98 37.40
C ALA A 56 7.99 -26.39 37.96
N ALA A 57 8.85 -25.40 38.25
CA ALA A 57 10.13 -25.65 38.89
C ALA A 57 9.92 -26.26 40.28
N ASN A 58 10.79 -27.21 40.65
CA ASN A 58 10.90 -27.64 42.04
C ASN A 58 11.35 -26.43 42.90
N SER A 59 10.63 -26.16 44.00
CA SER A 59 10.92 -25.10 44.97
C SER A 59 12.30 -25.21 45.62
N ASP A 60 12.92 -26.39 45.59
CA ASP A 60 14.25 -26.63 46.14
C ASP A 60 15.36 -25.99 45.28
N PHE A 61 15.04 -25.56 44.04
CA PHE A 61 16.00 -24.99 43.09
C PHE A 61 15.54 -23.59 42.63
N PRO A 62 15.82 -22.53 43.40
CA PRO A 62 15.41 -21.16 43.06
C PRO A 62 16.00 -20.64 41.74
N GLU A 63 17.16 -21.14 41.33
CA GLU A 63 17.77 -20.83 40.03
C GLU A 63 16.95 -21.41 38.88
N LEU A 64 16.43 -22.64 39.03
CA LEU A 64 15.55 -23.25 38.03
C LEU A 64 14.25 -22.47 37.91
N GLN A 65 13.68 -22.02 39.03
CA GLN A 65 12.48 -21.18 39.03
C GLN A 65 12.72 -19.85 38.30
N SER A 66 13.84 -19.19 38.57
CA SER A 66 14.23 -17.95 37.90
C SER A 66 14.46 -18.16 36.40
N PHE A 67 15.10 -19.28 36.02
CA PHE A 67 15.29 -19.66 34.63
C PHE A 67 13.96 -19.87 33.89
N LEU A 68 13.03 -20.63 34.47
CA LEU A 68 11.72 -20.87 33.85
C LEU A 68 10.91 -19.60 33.69
N GLN A 69 10.98 -18.68 34.66
CA GLN A 69 10.34 -17.36 34.54
C GLN A 69 10.92 -16.57 33.38
N LEU A 70 12.26 -16.45 33.30
CA LEU A 70 12.92 -15.72 32.24
C LEU A 70 12.67 -16.35 30.85
N HIS A 71 12.61 -17.68 30.81
CA HIS A 71 12.26 -18.43 29.61
C HIS A 71 10.85 -18.11 29.14
N HIS A 72 9.87 -18.11 30.05
CA HIS A 72 8.48 -17.77 29.73
C HIS A 72 8.38 -16.34 29.18
N ASP A 73 9.05 -15.39 29.82
CA ASP A 73 9.05 -13.98 29.38
C ASP A 73 9.66 -13.84 27.97
N ALA A 74 10.74 -14.58 27.67
CA ALA A 74 11.33 -14.62 26.35
C ALA A 74 10.40 -15.27 25.30
N GLN A 75 9.71 -16.35 25.64
CA GLN A 75 8.70 -16.98 24.77
C GLN A 75 7.59 -15.99 24.43
N GLN A 76 7.03 -15.32 25.44
CA GLN A 76 5.95 -14.36 25.27
C GLN A 76 6.39 -13.17 24.41
N GLN A 77 7.57 -12.60 24.66
CA GLN A 77 8.07 -11.47 23.87
C GLN A 77 8.32 -11.87 22.41
N THR A 78 8.88 -13.05 22.18
CA THR A 78 9.12 -13.56 20.83
C THR A 78 7.78 -13.76 20.11
N PHE A 79 6.75 -14.24 20.81
CA PHE A 79 5.42 -14.43 20.24
C PHE A 79 4.81 -13.10 19.83
N CYS A 80 4.83 -12.11 20.73
CA CYS A 80 4.33 -10.77 20.44
C CYS A 80 5.04 -10.14 19.25
N ASN A 81 6.37 -10.26 19.15
CA ASN A 81 7.14 -9.71 18.03
C ASN A 81 6.73 -10.36 16.70
N THR A 82 6.60 -11.68 16.67
CA THR A 82 6.23 -12.48 15.50
C THR A 82 4.81 -12.12 15.02
N PHE A 83 3.84 -12.03 15.95
CA PHE A 83 2.47 -11.64 15.63
C PHE A 83 2.36 -10.19 15.15
N ASN A 84 2.98 -9.25 15.87
CA ASN A 84 2.93 -7.84 15.53
C ASN A 84 3.57 -7.56 14.16
N PHE A 85 4.64 -8.30 13.81
CA PHE A 85 5.24 -8.21 12.49
C PHE A 85 4.25 -8.62 11.39
N ARG A 86 3.56 -9.75 11.54
CA ARG A 86 2.52 -10.18 10.58
C ARG A 86 1.42 -9.14 10.44
N ASP A 87 0.83 -8.72 11.54
CA ASP A 87 -0.34 -7.84 11.53
C ASP A 87 0.02 -6.45 10.99
N GLY A 88 1.18 -5.90 11.37
CA GLY A 88 1.69 -4.64 10.84
C GLY A 88 1.98 -4.71 9.34
N THR A 89 2.57 -5.82 8.87
CA THR A 89 2.87 -6.06 7.45
C THR A 89 1.59 -6.15 6.63
N HIS A 90 0.58 -6.87 7.13
CA HIS A 90 -0.73 -6.95 6.50
C HIS A 90 -1.41 -5.58 6.44
N HIS A 91 -1.41 -4.83 7.54
CA HIS A 91 -2.03 -3.51 7.59
C HIS A 91 -1.37 -2.54 6.61
N PHE A 92 -0.03 -2.55 6.53
CA PHE A 92 0.71 -1.76 5.56
C PHE A 92 0.31 -2.11 4.12
N ALA A 93 0.22 -3.41 3.78
CA ALA A 93 -0.19 -3.83 2.45
C ALA A 93 -1.62 -3.38 2.09
N VAL A 94 -2.55 -3.43 3.05
CA VAL A 94 -3.94 -2.95 2.86
C VAL A 94 -3.98 -1.44 2.64
N VAL A 95 -3.25 -0.67 3.44
CA VAL A 95 -3.21 0.79 3.31
C VAL A 95 -2.57 1.20 1.99
N ALA A 96 -1.43 0.59 1.62
CA ALA A 96 -0.75 0.86 0.35
C ALA A 96 -1.66 0.61 -0.86
N LYS A 97 -2.42 -0.49 -0.85
CA LYS A 97 -3.43 -0.78 -1.87
C LYS A 97 -4.55 0.26 -1.90
N SER A 98 -5.06 0.68 -0.74
CA SER A 98 -6.11 1.70 -0.68
C SER A 98 -5.64 3.03 -1.27
N ILE A 99 -4.39 3.43 -1.00
CA ILE A 99 -3.81 4.65 -1.54
C ILE A 99 -3.64 4.54 -3.06
N SER A 100 -3.15 3.40 -3.57
CA SER A 100 -2.99 3.23 -5.02
C SER A 100 -4.33 3.28 -5.77
N GLU A 101 -5.38 2.67 -5.22
CA GLU A 101 -6.73 2.73 -5.78
C GLU A 101 -7.30 4.16 -5.80
N GLU A 102 -7.09 4.93 -4.73
CA GLU A 102 -7.52 6.34 -4.66
C GLU A 102 -6.80 7.21 -5.71
N TYR A 103 -5.50 7.03 -5.87
CA TYR A 103 -4.72 7.75 -6.88
C TYR A 103 -5.11 7.36 -8.30
N ALA A 104 -5.29 6.08 -8.59
CA ALA A 104 -5.74 5.62 -9.92
C ALA A 104 -7.09 6.22 -10.29
N SER A 105 -8.01 6.33 -9.32
CA SER A 105 -9.30 6.99 -9.52
C SER A 105 -9.15 8.48 -9.80
N SER A 106 -8.29 9.18 -9.06
CA SER A 106 -8.00 10.60 -9.26
C SER A 106 -7.41 10.89 -10.64
N ASP A 107 -6.45 10.07 -11.09
CA ASP A 107 -5.82 10.21 -12.41
C ASP A 107 -6.81 9.96 -13.55
N ALA A 108 -7.64 8.93 -13.44
CA ALA A 108 -8.70 8.66 -14.42
C ALA A 108 -9.69 9.83 -14.51
N PHE A 109 -10.05 10.43 -13.37
CA PHE A 109 -10.91 11.61 -13.33
C PHE A 109 -10.24 12.82 -13.98
N ALA A 110 -8.98 13.09 -13.66
CA ALA A 110 -8.23 14.19 -14.27
C ALA A 110 -8.10 14.02 -15.79
N GLN A 111 -7.81 12.82 -16.29
CA GLN A 111 -7.78 12.52 -17.72
C GLN A 111 -9.14 12.77 -18.38
N ALA A 112 -10.23 12.34 -17.76
CA ALA A 112 -11.58 12.60 -18.28
C ALA A 112 -11.85 14.11 -18.38
N LYS A 113 -11.49 14.89 -17.37
CA LYS A 113 -11.64 16.36 -17.40
C LYS A 113 -10.80 17.03 -18.48
N VAL A 114 -9.56 16.59 -18.67
CA VAL A 114 -8.69 17.12 -19.74
C VAL A 114 -9.27 16.79 -21.11
N ARG A 115 -9.79 15.57 -21.28
CA ARG A 115 -10.46 15.16 -22.51
C ARG A 115 -11.71 16.00 -22.78
N ASP A 116 -12.59 16.19 -21.79
CA ASP A 116 -13.77 17.06 -21.92
C ASP A 116 -13.41 18.47 -22.38
N VAL A 117 -12.34 19.04 -21.81
CA VAL A 117 -11.87 20.39 -22.19
C VAL A 117 -11.32 20.39 -23.61
N THR A 118 -10.55 19.37 -23.98
CA THR A 118 -9.96 19.24 -25.32
C THR A 118 -11.05 19.09 -26.38
N ASP A 119 -12.00 18.18 -26.15
CA ASP A 119 -13.17 17.97 -27.01
C ASP A 119 -14.01 19.26 -27.14
N GLY A 120 -14.17 20.00 -26.03
CA GLY A 120 -14.85 21.31 -26.02
C GLY A 120 -14.11 22.39 -26.81
N PHE A 121 -12.77 22.44 -26.73
CA PHE A 121 -11.95 23.34 -27.54
C PHE A 121 -11.99 22.99 -29.02
N GLU A 122 -11.92 21.70 -29.38
CA GLU A 122 -12.04 21.23 -30.76
C GLU A 122 -13.42 21.57 -31.34
N ALA A 123 -14.50 21.33 -30.59
CA ALA A 123 -15.85 21.70 -30.99
C ALA A 123 -16.02 23.22 -31.18
N ALA A 124 -15.36 24.04 -30.35
CA ALA A 124 -15.40 25.49 -30.47
C ALA A 124 -14.51 26.05 -31.60
N SER A 125 -13.49 25.29 -32.03
CA SER A 125 -12.54 25.70 -33.07
C SER A 125 -12.92 25.25 -34.49
N ASP A 126 -13.94 24.38 -34.63
CA ASP A 126 -14.57 24.02 -35.92
C ASP A 126 -16.04 24.50 -35.98
N PRO A 127 -16.29 25.81 -36.14
CA PRO A 127 -17.65 26.37 -36.16
C PRO A 127 -18.48 25.96 -37.39
N LEU A 128 -17.89 25.31 -38.41
CA LEU A 128 -18.56 24.98 -39.68
C LEU A 128 -19.25 23.60 -39.68
N ARG A 129 -19.00 22.73 -38.69
CA ARG A 129 -19.72 21.44 -38.55
C ARG A 129 -21.04 21.54 -37.79
N SER A 130 -21.26 22.60 -37.02
CA SER A 130 -22.52 22.80 -36.29
C SER A 130 -23.61 23.40 -37.17
N GLU A 131 -23.26 24.09 -38.25
CA GLU A 131 -24.22 24.78 -39.14
C GLU A 131 -24.71 23.90 -40.30
N THR A 132 -23.93 22.88 -40.71
CA THR A 132 -24.32 21.98 -41.81
C THR A 132 -25.39 20.95 -41.43
N ALA A 133 -25.59 20.65 -40.14
CA ALA A 133 -26.65 19.75 -39.68
C ALA A 133 -28.03 20.42 -39.54
N ALA A 134 -28.11 21.76 -39.60
CA ALA A 134 -29.36 22.51 -39.47
C ALA A 134 -30.01 22.87 -40.83
N GLY A 135 -29.34 22.59 -41.96
CA GLY A 135 -29.76 23.01 -43.31
C GLY A 135 -30.49 21.97 -44.15
N GLU A 136 -30.56 20.70 -43.75
CA GLU A 136 -31.24 19.62 -44.49
C GLU A 136 -32.61 19.30 -43.89
N ASN A 137 -33.53 20.27 -43.86
CA ASN A 137 -34.97 20.00 -43.73
C ASN A 137 -35.78 21.21 -44.22
N SER A 138 -35.74 21.48 -45.52
CA SER A 138 -36.69 22.38 -46.21
C SER A 138 -37.05 21.81 -47.57
#